data_AF-A0A8T3P1K3-F1
#
_entry.id   AF-A0A8T3P1K3-F1
#
_cell.length_a   1.000
_cell.length_b   1.000
_cell.length_c   1.000
_cell.angle_alpha   90.00
_cell.angle_beta   90.00
_cell.angle_gamma   90.00
#
_symmetry.space_group_name_H-M   'P 1'
#
loop_
_entity.id
_entity.type
_entity.pdbx_description
1 polymer ?
#
loop_
_entity_poly.entity_id
_entity_poly.type
_entity_poly.pdbx_seq_one_letter_code
_entity_poly.pdbx_strand_id
1 'polypeptide(L)'
;MSRGFVDLRVAHGDALSEHNAVWPSFTDIMTVVVMIFLLTSMVLIMRNWELVETLRGSIEAEQRAAETARDRTQAQAAVEQQLVRAQAEIADLKVRLERAASEAQRDAQLLAERDSSLSSARSAVKRLSATLLSSYDETDSLRAERAQLLSAVARTESELESSRASAADLSGNLASSRQRVSALEQEARQAAARREELQTAFEAQRADSSRLQEALQSSRQQVGALESTLEQARQRGGQMQAQYAARQTELQAAESRIAELAQSLEAFTARVSTLEQANEQVRAERAALRDSLAGGETDLIAAEARIAQLSRELEAASETERAMQSRVEQARTETLELRAAYDRQQSRVSAARERSAELDMTLGARTQELRDIRQERVEAVQQSQQSEQRLTELRGDFDTLRVKYDRLIQPARSADGKHVVEVRYDKEPDGYRIGLKDSADQAFSTVSGSQMMRRLDELKARYGNDLYVRVIIPDNSGLSYNEAWDFTNDVLSRYDYYYQTAGREPGAEAVE
;
A
#
# COMPACT_ATOMS: atom_id res chain seq x y z
N MET A 1 136.40 -106.11 -249.69
CA MET A 1 137.36 -106.57 -250.71
C MET A 1 137.00 -105.92 -252.06
N SER A 2 137.79 -106.09 -253.13
CA SER A 2 137.76 -105.26 -254.37
C SER A 2 138.36 -106.06 -255.56
N ARG A 3 138.41 -105.66 -256.85
CA ARG A 3 138.40 -104.34 -257.58
C ARG A 3 137.71 -104.51 -258.98
N GLY A 4 137.67 -103.49 -259.85
CA GLY A 4 137.17 -103.55 -261.25
C GLY A 4 137.63 -102.39 -262.17
N PHE A 5 137.56 -102.52 -263.51
CA PHE A 5 138.27 -101.65 -264.49
C PHE A 5 137.71 -101.62 -265.96
N VAL A 6 137.88 -100.47 -266.68
CA VAL A 6 138.19 -100.25 -268.14
C VAL A 6 137.18 -100.49 -269.31
N ASP A 7 137.07 -99.53 -270.26
CA ASP A 7 136.62 -99.62 -271.69
C ASP A 7 136.99 -98.34 -272.54
N LEU A 8 137.02 -98.35 -273.91
CA LEU A 8 137.33 -97.22 -274.85
C LEU A 8 136.83 -97.39 -276.33
N ARG A 9 136.63 -96.31 -277.14
CA ARG A 9 136.16 -96.36 -278.59
C ARG A 9 136.48 -95.12 -279.52
N VAL A 10 136.01 -95.13 -280.80
CA VAL A 10 136.16 -94.11 -281.91
C VAL A 10 134.80 -93.55 -282.43
N ALA A 11 134.81 -92.33 -283.02
CA ALA A 11 133.78 -91.66 -283.87
C ALA A 11 132.54 -90.98 -283.21
N HIS A 12 131.84 -90.15 -284.02
CA HIS A 12 130.79 -89.14 -283.67
C HIS A 12 129.37 -89.57 -284.10
N GLY A 13 128.34 -88.82 -283.63
CA GLY A 13 126.91 -88.99 -283.98
C GLY A 13 126.12 -89.63 -282.85
N ASP A 14 125.44 -88.94 -281.93
CA ASP A 14 124.62 -87.71 -282.00
C ASP A 14 123.35 -87.85 -282.86
N ALA A 15 122.23 -87.33 -282.33
CA ALA A 15 120.90 -87.29 -282.93
C ALA A 15 119.96 -86.39 -282.10
N LEU A 16 119.25 -85.36 -282.59
CA LEU A 16 119.17 -84.65 -283.88
C LEU A 16 119.13 -85.52 -285.15
N SER A 17 117.92 -85.72 -285.71
CA SER A 17 117.61 -86.70 -286.77
C SER A 17 117.59 -88.12 -286.17
N GLU A 18 116.45 -88.82 -286.16
CA GLU A 18 115.92 -89.56 -287.30
C GLU A 18 116.85 -90.68 -287.81
N HIS A 19 116.24 -91.83 -288.09
CA HIS A 19 116.62 -92.72 -289.19
C HIS A 19 118.09 -93.14 -289.38
N ASN A 20 118.35 -94.40 -288.98
CA ASN A 20 119.20 -95.38 -289.69
C ASN A 20 120.74 -95.28 -289.44
N ALA A 21 121.52 -96.37 -289.46
CA ALA A 21 121.18 -97.79 -289.31
C ALA A 21 122.45 -98.67 -289.12
N VAL A 22 122.30 -99.73 -288.31
CA VAL A 22 122.99 -101.04 -288.48
C VAL A 22 124.53 -101.05 -288.26
N TRP A 23 125.10 -102.26 -288.29
CA TRP A 23 126.53 -102.57 -288.08
C TRP A 23 127.49 -101.64 -288.84
N PRO A 24 128.62 -101.23 -288.23
CA PRO A 24 129.22 -101.75 -286.98
C PRO A 24 128.92 -100.94 -285.70
N SER A 25 129.04 -101.46 -284.46
CA SER A 25 129.12 -102.85 -283.96
C SER A 25 129.10 -102.87 -282.41
N PHE A 26 128.65 -103.98 -281.80
CA PHE A 26 129.18 -104.55 -280.54
C PHE A 26 129.15 -103.74 -279.21
N THR A 27 128.50 -102.58 -279.10
CA THR A 27 128.57 -101.72 -277.88
C THR A 27 127.75 -102.22 -276.66
N ASP A 28 126.91 -103.24 -276.82
CA ASP A 28 125.64 -103.38 -276.07
C ASP A 28 125.71 -104.17 -274.74
N ILE A 29 126.67 -103.84 -273.85
CA ILE A 29 126.83 -104.50 -272.52
C ILE A 29 126.91 -103.51 -271.34
N MET A 30 127.31 -102.26 -271.55
CA MET A 30 127.68 -101.34 -270.46
C MET A 30 126.48 -100.82 -269.64
N THR A 31 125.31 -100.64 -270.27
CA THR A 31 124.13 -99.98 -269.68
C THR A 31 123.49 -100.77 -268.54
N VAL A 32 123.48 -102.10 -268.62
CA VAL A 32 122.89 -102.99 -267.60
C VAL A 32 123.58 -102.85 -266.24
N VAL A 33 124.90 -102.61 -266.23
CA VAL A 33 125.70 -102.45 -265.01
C VAL A 33 125.31 -101.18 -264.25
N VAL A 34 125.01 -100.09 -264.97
CA VAL A 34 124.64 -98.79 -264.37
C VAL A 34 123.27 -98.87 -263.68
N MET A 35 122.30 -99.58 -264.26
CA MET A 35 120.93 -99.65 -263.73
C MET A 35 120.85 -100.37 -262.37
N ILE A 36 121.71 -101.37 -262.14
CA ILE A 36 121.82 -102.04 -260.82
C ILE A 36 122.38 -101.06 -259.77
N PHE A 37 123.38 -100.25 -260.14
CA PHE A 37 124.08 -99.35 -259.22
C PHE A 37 123.16 -98.25 -258.66
N LEU A 38 122.30 -97.68 -259.51
CA LEU A 38 121.31 -96.68 -259.11
C LEU A 38 120.29 -97.24 -258.09
N LEU A 39 119.80 -98.47 -258.32
CA LEU A 39 118.87 -99.14 -257.39
C LEU A 39 119.50 -99.36 -256.00
N THR A 40 120.79 -99.72 -255.94
CA THR A 40 121.49 -99.86 -254.65
C THR A 40 121.73 -98.54 -253.91
N SER A 41 121.79 -97.41 -254.61
CA SER A 41 122.08 -96.11 -254.01
C SER A 41 120.89 -95.53 -253.21
N MET A 42 119.66 -95.81 -253.64
CA MET A 42 118.44 -95.28 -253.02
C MET A 42 118.22 -95.77 -251.57
N VAL A 43 118.50 -97.05 -251.31
CA VAL A 43 118.15 -97.72 -250.04
C VAL A 43 118.97 -97.24 -248.85
N LEU A 44 120.23 -96.81 -249.08
CA LEU A 44 121.14 -96.36 -248.02
C LEU A 44 120.73 -95.04 -247.37
N ILE A 45 120.12 -94.13 -248.14
CA ILE A 45 119.76 -92.79 -247.65
C ILE A 45 118.58 -92.88 -246.68
N MET A 46 117.55 -93.66 -247.02
CA MET A 46 116.31 -93.78 -246.25
C MET A 46 116.56 -94.29 -244.82
N ARG A 47 117.50 -95.23 -244.66
CA ARG A 47 117.84 -95.86 -243.37
C ARG A 47 118.70 -94.98 -242.44
N ASN A 48 119.23 -93.87 -242.94
CA ASN A 48 120.04 -92.94 -242.13
C ASN A 48 119.15 -91.93 -241.37
N TRP A 49 118.02 -91.53 -241.97
CA TRP A 49 117.10 -90.55 -241.38
C TRP A 49 116.45 -91.06 -240.08
N GLU A 50 115.99 -92.31 -240.10
CA GLU A 50 115.24 -92.96 -239.00
C GLU A 50 116.04 -92.97 -237.67
N LEU A 51 117.36 -93.12 -237.74
CA LEU A 51 118.23 -93.17 -236.55
C LEU A 51 118.36 -91.80 -235.86
N VAL A 52 118.42 -90.72 -236.62
CA VAL A 52 118.60 -89.35 -236.11
C VAL A 52 117.38 -88.90 -235.30
N GLU A 53 116.19 -89.26 -235.76
CA GLU A 53 114.93 -88.92 -235.07
C GLU A 53 114.86 -89.57 -233.68
N THR A 54 115.23 -90.86 -233.58
CA THR A 54 115.24 -91.59 -232.29
C THR A 54 116.24 -91.01 -231.27
N LEU A 55 117.39 -90.51 -231.72
CA LEU A 55 118.38 -89.85 -230.84
C LEU A 55 117.93 -88.49 -230.34
N ARG A 56 117.17 -87.75 -231.16
CA ARG A 56 116.61 -86.44 -230.76
C ARG A 56 115.56 -86.58 -229.67
N GLY A 57 114.68 -87.57 -229.79
CA GLY A 57 113.60 -87.82 -228.85
C GLY A 57 114.05 -88.19 -227.42
N SER A 58 115.20 -88.86 -227.26
CA SER A 58 115.68 -89.26 -225.93
C SER A 58 116.23 -88.09 -225.11
N ILE A 59 116.95 -87.15 -225.73
CA ILE A 59 117.55 -85.99 -225.04
C ILE A 59 116.45 -85.06 -224.50
N GLU A 60 115.39 -84.85 -225.27
CA GLU A 60 114.25 -84.04 -224.80
C GLU A 60 113.52 -84.69 -223.61
N ALA A 61 113.48 -86.03 -223.52
CA ALA A 61 112.88 -86.72 -222.39
C ALA A 61 113.74 -86.59 -221.10
N GLU A 62 115.07 -86.67 -221.23
CA GLU A 62 116.00 -86.50 -220.11
C GLU A 62 115.96 -85.08 -219.54
N GLN A 63 115.90 -84.06 -220.40
CA GLN A 63 115.77 -82.66 -219.98
C GLN A 63 114.49 -82.41 -219.15
N ARG A 64 113.33 -82.88 -219.64
CA ARG A 64 112.05 -82.78 -218.92
C ARG A 64 112.06 -83.53 -217.57
N ALA A 65 112.78 -84.65 -217.49
CA ALA A 65 112.97 -85.39 -216.24
C ALA A 65 113.85 -84.62 -215.23
N ALA A 66 114.93 -83.99 -215.69
CA ALA A 66 115.81 -83.17 -214.86
C ALA A 66 115.13 -81.89 -214.34
N GLU A 67 114.27 -81.26 -215.16
CA GLU A 67 113.45 -80.11 -214.76
C GLU A 67 112.46 -80.51 -213.66
N THR A 68 111.62 -81.53 -213.88
CA THR A 68 110.64 -81.97 -212.87
C THR A 68 111.26 -82.49 -211.57
N ALA A 69 112.52 -82.96 -211.59
CA ALA A 69 113.28 -83.29 -210.37
C ALA A 69 113.77 -82.04 -209.61
N ARG A 70 114.16 -80.98 -210.31
CA ARG A 70 114.49 -79.67 -209.71
C ARG A 70 113.25 -79.01 -209.13
N ASP A 71 112.14 -79.00 -209.86
CA ASP A 71 110.87 -78.42 -209.40
C ASP A 71 110.37 -79.15 -208.15
N ARG A 72 110.44 -80.49 -208.12
CA ARG A 72 110.10 -81.28 -206.92
C ARG A 72 111.00 -80.99 -205.72
N THR A 73 112.31 -80.85 -205.92
CA THR A 73 113.23 -80.58 -204.79
C THR A 73 113.10 -79.14 -204.28
N GLN A 74 112.83 -78.16 -205.15
CA GLN A 74 112.47 -76.80 -204.74
C GLN A 74 111.12 -76.78 -204.02
N ALA A 75 110.10 -77.48 -204.52
CA ALA A 75 108.80 -77.59 -203.88
C ALA A 75 108.89 -78.29 -202.50
N GLN A 76 109.68 -79.36 -202.39
CA GLN A 76 109.90 -80.04 -201.11
C GLN A 76 110.63 -79.13 -200.11
N ALA A 77 111.69 -78.43 -200.52
CA ALA A 77 112.38 -77.47 -199.65
C ALA A 77 111.46 -76.31 -199.23
N ALA A 78 110.55 -75.86 -200.11
CA ALA A 78 109.53 -74.87 -199.77
C ALA A 78 108.49 -75.41 -198.76
N VAL A 79 108.04 -76.66 -198.91
CA VAL A 79 107.15 -77.34 -197.97
C VAL A 79 107.82 -77.58 -196.62
N GLU A 80 109.10 -77.97 -196.59
CA GLU A 80 109.87 -78.12 -195.35
C GLU A 80 110.07 -76.77 -194.64
N GLN A 81 110.35 -75.68 -195.38
CA GLN A 81 110.36 -74.34 -194.80
C GLN A 81 108.97 -73.90 -194.29
N GLN A 82 107.89 -74.22 -195.00
CA GLN A 82 106.53 -73.94 -194.52
C GLN A 82 106.20 -74.75 -193.26
N LEU A 83 106.62 -76.02 -193.19
CA LEU A 83 106.43 -76.87 -192.02
C LEU A 83 107.20 -76.34 -190.81
N VAL A 84 108.46 -75.93 -190.97
CA VAL A 84 109.26 -75.32 -189.88
C VAL A 84 108.66 -73.98 -189.43
N ARG A 85 108.18 -73.14 -190.36
CA ARG A 85 107.46 -71.89 -190.01
C ARG A 85 106.17 -72.17 -189.26
N ALA A 86 105.33 -73.09 -189.76
CA ALA A 86 104.09 -73.47 -189.08
C ALA A 86 104.35 -74.12 -187.70
N GLN A 87 105.42 -74.90 -187.54
CA GLN A 87 105.82 -75.44 -186.24
C GLN A 87 106.30 -74.34 -185.27
N ALA A 88 107.04 -73.34 -185.76
CA ALA A 88 107.45 -72.19 -184.96
C ALA A 88 106.25 -71.30 -184.57
N GLU A 89 105.32 -71.05 -185.50
CA GLU A 89 104.06 -70.36 -185.24
C GLU A 89 103.20 -71.12 -184.23
N ILE A 90 103.08 -72.45 -184.35
CA ILE A 90 102.38 -73.29 -183.35
C ILE A 90 103.09 -73.24 -181.99
N ALA A 91 104.42 -73.18 -181.94
CA ALA A 91 105.17 -73.06 -180.68
C ALA A 91 104.94 -71.70 -180.00
N ASP A 92 105.02 -70.59 -180.75
CA ASP A 92 104.73 -69.24 -180.26
C ASP A 92 103.26 -69.10 -179.84
N LEU A 93 102.31 -69.58 -180.64
CA LEU A 93 100.89 -69.62 -180.29
C LEU A 93 100.61 -70.45 -179.03
N LYS A 94 101.31 -71.58 -178.82
CA LYS A 94 101.23 -72.35 -177.57
C LYS A 94 101.77 -71.56 -176.38
N VAL A 95 102.94 -70.95 -176.48
CA VAL A 95 103.52 -70.13 -175.39
C VAL A 95 102.63 -68.93 -175.07
N ARG A 96 102.05 -68.27 -176.09
CA ARG A 96 101.05 -67.21 -175.91
C ARG A 96 99.77 -67.72 -175.24
N LEU A 97 99.29 -68.91 -175.60
CA LEU A 97 98.07 -69.50 -175.02
C LEU A 97 98.29 -69.99 -173.58
N GLU A 98 99.42 -70.62 -173.28
CA GLU A 98 99.80 -70.99 -171.90
C GLU A 98 99.99 -69.75 -171.02
N ARG A 99 100.62 -68.70 -171.58
CA ARG A 99 100.76 -67.40 -170.90
C ARG A 99 99.40 -66.77 -170.63
N ALA A 100 98.54 -66.64 -171.64
CA ALA A 100 97.21 -66.08 -171.52
C ALA A 100 96.31 -66.90 -170.58
N ALA A 101 96.46 -68.23 -170.56
CA ALA A 101 95.80 -69.10 -169.58
C ALA A 101 96.31 -68.84 -168.15
N SER A 102 97.63 -68.65 -167.96
CA SER A 102 98.20 -68.31 -166.65
C SER A 102 97.80 -66.90 -166.17
N GLU A 103 97.63 -65.95 -167.08
CA GLU A 103 97.15 -64.59 -166.80
C GLU A 103 95.66 -64.62 -166.47
N ALA A 104 94.82 -65.28 -167.28
CA ALA A 104 93.40 -65.50 -166.99
C ALA A 104 93.15 -66.31 -165.69
N GLN A 105 94.01 -67.26 -165.34
CA GLN A 105 93.91 -67.99 -164.08
C GLN A 105 94.24 -67.11 -162.86
N ARG A 106 95.23 -66.22 -162.97
CA ARG A 106 95.52 -65.20 -161.94
C ARG A 106 94.36 -64.22 -161.79
N ASP A 107 93.81 -63.74 -162.91
CA ASP A 107 92.68 -62.82 -162.90
C ASP A 107 91.43 -63.48 -162.31
N ALA A 108 91.16 -64.75 -162.62
CA ALA A 108 90.08 -65.52 -162.00
C ALA A 108 90.28 -65.72 -160.48
N GLN A 109 91.51 -65.94 -160.02
CA GLN A 109 91.85 -66.00 -158.59
C GLN A 109 91.63 -64.65 -157.91
N LEU A 110 92.13 -63.56 -158.50
CA LEU A 110 91.94 -62.20 -157.98
C LEU A 110 90.45 -61.81 -157.94
N LEU A 111 89.67 -62.16 -158.95
CA LEU A 111 88.22 -61.94 -158.96
C LEU A 111 87.52 -62.72 -157.85
N ALA A 112 87.86 -64.00 -157.64
CA ALA A 112 87.30 -64.80 -156.54
C ALA A 112 87.69 -64.24 -155.15
N GLU A 113 88.92 -63.75 -154.97
CA GLU A 113 89.32 -63.02 -153.77
C GLU A 113 88.53 -61.72 -153.59
N ARG A 114 88.32 -60.95 -154.66
CA ARG A 114 87.53 -59.71 -154.62
C ARG A 114 86.06 -60.00 -154.28
N ASP A 115 85.45 -61.02 -154.86
CA ASP A 115 84.06 -61.40 -154.56
C ASP A 115 83.88 -61.92 -153.14
N SER A 116 84.83 -62.71 -152.63
CA SER A 116 84.88 -63.10 -151.21
C SER A 116 85.03 -61.88 -150.29
N SER A 117 85.89 -60.93 -150.67
CA SER A 117 86.09 -59.66 -149.95
C SER A 117 84.85 -58.77 -149.98
N LEU A 118 84.16 -58.68 -151.11
CA LEU A 118 82.91 -57.93 -151.27
C LEU A 118 81.74 -58.60 -150.54
N SER A 119 81.67 -59.93 -150.52
CA SER A 119 80.66 -60.69 -149.79
C SER A 119 80.81 -60.53 -148.26
N SER A 120 82.04 -60.62 -147.76
CA SER A 120 82.35 -60.39 -146.34
C SER A 120 82.15 -58.91 -145.95
N ALA A 121 82.52 -57.95 -146.80
CA ALA A 121 82.23 -56.52 -146.59
C ALA A 121 80.72 -56.22 -146.59
N ARG A 122 79.95 -56.72 -147.55
CA ARG A 122 78.47 -56.62 -147.57
C ARG A 122 77.85 -57.22 -146.31
N SER A 123 78.37 -58.36 -145.85
CA SER A 123 77.94 -59.01 -144.60
C SER A 123 78.28 -58.18 -143.36
N ALA A 124 79.45 -57.53 -143.33
CA ALA A 124 79.84 -56.61 -142.26
C ALA A 124 78.97 -55.35 -142.23
N VAL A 125 78.70 -54.73 -143.39
CA VAL A 125 77.79 -53.59 -143.52
C VAL A 125 76.37 -53.97 -143.08
N LYS A 126 75.86 -55.16 -143.46
CA LYS A 126 74.54 -55.63 -143.00
C LYS A 126 74.49 -55.80 -141.48
N ARG A 127 75.55 -56.34 -140.86
CA ARG A 127 75.65 -56.44 -139.38
C ARG A 127 75.69 -55.05 -138.73
N LEU A 128 76.58 -54.17 -139.18
CA LEU A 128 76.71 -52.80 -138.66
C LEU A 128 75.41 -52.00 -138.80
N SER A 129 74.69 -52.13 -139.92
CA SER A 129 73.40 -51.49 -140.11
C SER A 129 72.32 -52.02 -139.15
N ALA A 130 72.34 -53.32 -138.82
CA ALA A 130 71.42 -53.89 -137.84
C ALA A 130 71.76 -53.48 -136.40
N THR A 131 73.05 -53.44 -136.04
CA THR A 131 73.51 -52.93 -134.75
C THR A 131 73.20 -51.44 -134.58
N LEU A 132 73.38 -50.64 -135.64
CA LEU A 132 73.06 -49.22 -135.63
C LEU A 132 71.55 -48.97 -135.47
N LEU A 133 70.71 -49.74 -136.16
CA LEU A 133 69.25 -49.66 -136.00
C LEU A 133 68.84 -50.03 -134.56
N SER A 134 69.33 -51.15 -134.03
CA SER A 134 69.09 -51.57 -132.65
C SER A 134 69.56 -50.54 -131.62
N SER A 135 70.62 -49.80 -131.90
CA SER A 135 71.11 -48.71 -131.03
C SER A 135 70.23 -47.46 -131.13
N TYR A 136 69.66 -47.15 -132.29
CA TYR A 136 68.64 -46.10 -132.39
C TYR A 136 67.38 -46.47 -131.60
N ASP A 137 66.85 -47.69 -131.78
CA ASP A 137 65.70 -48.22 -131.04
C ASP A 137 65.94 -48.16 -129.51
N GLU A 138 67.13 -48.56 -129.06
CA GLU A 138 67.56 -48.43 -127.66
C GLU A 138 67.56 -46.97 -127.20
N THR A 139 68.16 -46.04 -127.96
CA THR A 139 68.16 -44.61 -127.58
C THR A 139 66.77 -44.00 -127.53
N ASP A 140 65.83 -44.43 -128.38
CA ASP A 140 64.44 -43.96 -128.32
C ASP A 140 63.65 -44.58 -127.16
N SER A 141 63.90 -45.84 -126.80
CA SER A 141 63.36 -46.41 -125.56
C SER A 141 63.86 -45.68 -124.31
N LEU A 142 65.17 -45.36 -124.25
CA LEU A 142 65.78 -44.62 -123.14
C LEU A 142 65.32 -43.15 -123.10
N ARG A 143 65.03 -42.52 -124.25
CA ARG A 143 64.37 -41.20 -124.31
C ARG A 143 62.95 -41.27 -123.76
N ALA A 144 62.18 -42.30 -124.12
CA ALA A 144 60.82 -42.50 -123.63
C ALA A 144 60.80 -42.77 -122.12
N GLU A 145 61.67 -43.65 -121.62
CA GLU A 145 61.84 -43.91 -120.18
C GLU A 145 62.25 -42.64 -119.43
N ARG A 146 63.25 -41.89 -119.94
CA ARG A 146 63.65 -40.60 -119.34
C ARG A 146 62.49 -39.60 -119.30
N ALA A 147 61.66 -39.53 -120.33
CA ALA A 147 60.48 -38.67 -120.35
C ALA A 147 59.42 -39.11 -119.31
N GLN A 148 59.19 -40.42 -119.17
CA GLN A 148 58.32 -40.98 -118.14
C GLN A 148 58.85 -40.67 -116.72
N LEU A 149 60.14 -40.91 -116.47
CA LEU A 149 60.80 -40.62 -115.19
C LEU A 149 60.73 -39.13 -114.84
N LEU A 150 60.99 -38.22 -115.79
CA LEU A 150 60.83 -36.78 -115.56
C LEU A 150 59.38 -36.41 -115.22
N SER A 151 58.39 -37.04 -115.86
CA SER A 151 56.97 -36.84 -115.52
C SER A 151 56.58 -37.41 -114.15
N ALA A 152 57.23 -38.48 -113.71
CA ALA A 152 57.04 -39.08 -112.39
C ALA A 152 57.67 -38.20 -111.30
N VAL A 153 58.90 -37.72 -111.49
CA VAL A 153 59.56 -36.77 -110.59
C VAL A 153 58.70 -35.52 -110.40
N ALA A 154 58.26 -34.87 -111.48
CA ALA A 154 57.43 -33.67 -111.39
C ALA A 154 56.09 -33.90 -110.65
N ARG A 155 55.49 -35.10 -110.74
CA ARG A 155 54.32 -35.47 -109.92
C ARG A 155 54.70 -35.59 -108.44
N THR A 156 55.76 -36.35 -108.12
CA THR A 156 56.19 -36.52 -106.72
C THR A 156 56.67 -35.21 -106.07
N GLU A 157 57.22 -34.27 -106.83
CA GLU A 157 57.55 -32.92 -106.36
C GLU A 157 56.28 -32.11 -106.05
N SER A 158 55.27 -32.17 -106.92
CA SER A 158 53.96 -31.53 -106.68
C SER A 158 53.20 -32.15 -105.50
N GLU A 159 53.27 -33.46 -105.33
CA GLU A 159 52.67 -34.20 -104.19
C GLU A 159 53.40 -33.87 -102.88
N LEU A 160 54.73 -33.81 -102.90
CA LEU A 160 55.55 -33.41 -101.75
C LEU A 160 55.27 -31.97 -101.32
N GLU A 161 55.15 -31.03 -102.26
CA GLU A 161 54.87 -29.64 -101.94
C GLU A 161 53.42 -29.45 -101.44
N SER A 162 52.45 -30.17 -102.00
CA SER A 162 51.09 -30.23 -101.46
C SER A 162 51.05 -30.82 -100.03
N SER A 163 51.86 -31.84 -99.76
CA SER A 163 52.01 -32.42 -98.41
C SER A 163 52.71 -31.46 -97.44
N ARG A 164 53.67 -30.64 -97.90
CA ARG A 164 54.33 -29.61 -97.09
C ARG A 164 53.39 -28.47 -96.73
N ALA A 165 52.62 -27.97 -97.69
CA ALA A 165 51.58 -26.98 -97.45
C ALA A 165 50.56 -27.50 -96.41
N SER A 166 50.05 -28.72 -96.61
CA SER A 166 49.14 -29.38 -95.68
C SER A 166 49.73 -29.54 -94.26
N ALA A 167 51.03 -29.87 -94.16
CA ALA A 167 51.72 -29.98 -92.87
C ALA A 167 51.94 -28.61 -92.21
N ALA A 168 52.19 -27.54 -92.97
CA ALA A 168 52.28 -26.18 -92.47
C ALA A 168 50.93 -25.68 -91.95
N ASP A 169 49.84 -25.92 -92.68
CA ASP A 169 48.48 -25.59 -92.27
C ASP A 169 48.07 -26.35 -91.00
N LEU A 170 48.37 -27.65 -90.91
CA LEU A 170 48.13 -28.45 -89.70
C LEU A 170 48.96 -27.95 -88.50
N SER A 171 50.21 -27.54 -88.73
CA SER A 171 51.08 -26.95 -87.69
C SER A 171 50.53 -25.61 -87.19
N GLY A 172 50.07 -24.74 -88.09
CA GLY A 172 49.41 -23.48 -87.77
C GLY A 172 48.11 -23.69 -86.98
N ASN A 173 47.23 -24.58 -87.46
CA ASN A 173 46.00 -24.95 -86.76
C ASN A 173 46.27 -25.54 -85.37
N LEU A 174 47.32 -26.35 -85.20
CA LEU A 174 47.74 -26.88 -83.90
C LEU A 174 48.27 -25.78 -82.97
N ALA A 175 49.04 -24.81 -83.49
CA ALA A 175 49.50 -23.66 -82.72
C ALA A 175 48.33 -22.77 -82.25
N SER A 176 47.41 -22.42 -83.14
CA SER A 176 46.19 -21.68 -82.79
C SER A 176 45.30 -22.45 -81.80
N SER A 177 45.21 -23.78 -81.93
CA SER A 177 44.47 -24.63 -80.99
C SER A 177 45.11 -24.64 -79.60
N ARG A 178 46.44 -24.74 -79.51
CA ARG A 178 47.18 -24.63 -78.24
C ARG A 178 46.99 -23.26 -77.58
N GLN A 179 47.01 -22.18 -78.37
CA GLN A 179 46.74 -20.83 -77.87
C GLN A 179 45.30 -20.70 -77.33
N ARG A 180 44.30 -21.27 -78.02
CA ARG A 180 42.90 -21.31 -77.55
C ARG A 180 42.74 -22.12 -76.26
N VAL A 181 43.42 -23.27 -76.12
CA VAL A 181 43.42 -24.05 -74.88
C VAL A 181 44.05 -23.26 -73.72
N SER A 182 45.19 -22.60 -73.95
CA SER A 182 45.84 -21.76 -72.94
C SER A 182 44.95 -20.59 -72.46
N ALA A 183 44.23 -19.95 -73.38
CA ALA A 183 43.24 -18.91 -73.04
C ALA A 183 42.08 -19.47 -72.21
N LEU A 184 41.48 -20.59 -72.63
CA LEU A 184 40.40 -21.26 -71.90
C LEU A 184 40.85 -21.76 -70.52
N GLU A 185 42.10 -22.18 -70.36
CA GLU A 185 42.67 -22.51 -69.05
C GLU A 185 42.80 -21.28 -68.14
N GLN A 186 43.17 -20.11 -68.67
CA GLN A 186 43.18 -18.87 -67.89
C GLN A 186 41.76 -18.45 -67.50
N GLU A 187 40.80 -18.49 -68.43
CA GLU A 187 39.39 -18.20 -68.17
C GLU A 187 38.81 -19.14 -67.09
N ALA A 188 39.10 -20.45 -67.18
CA ALA A 188 38.67 -21.44 -66.18
C ALA A 188 39.27 -21.17 -64.80
N ARG A 189 40.55 -20.77 -64.70
CA ARG A 189 41.20 -20.38 -63.43
C ARG A 189 40.56 -19.10 -62.85
N GLN A 190 40.26 -18.10 -63.68
CA GLN A 190 39.57 -16.88 -63.25
C GLN A 190 38.12 -17.17 -62.79
N ALA A 191 37.40 -18.04 -63.49
CA ALA A 191 36.05 -18.46 -63.12
C ALA A 191 36.04 -19.26 -61.80
N ALA A 192 37.05 -20.10 -61.56
CA ALA A 192 37.22 -20.82 -60.30
C ALA A 192 37.46 -19.86 -59.12
N ALA A 193 38.37 -18.90 -59.26
CA ALA A 193 38.64 -17.88 -58.24
C ALA A 193 37.39 -17.05 -57.91
N ARG A 194 36.68 -16.53 -58.93
CA ARG A 194 35.41 -15.80 -58.73
C ARG A 194 34.34 -16.64 -58.02
N ARG A 195 34.31 -17.96 -58.23
CA ARG A 195 33.37 -18.84 -57.54
C ARG A 195 33.72 -18.98 -56.05
N GLU A 196 35.01 -19.01 -55.71
CA GLU A 196 35.50 -19.05 -54.32
C GLU A 196 35.26 -17.72 -53.58
N GLU A 197 35.48 -16.58 -54.26
CA GLU A 197 35.09 -15.25 -53.78
C GLU A 197 33.57 -15.15 -53.52
N LEU A 198 32.73 -15.63 -54.45
CA LEU A 198 31.28 -15.63 -54.29
C LEU A 198 30.80 -16.60 -53.20
N GLN A 199 31.44 -17.76 -53.04
CA GLN A 199 31.09 -18.71 -51.99
C GLN A 199 31.41 -18.15 -50.61
N THR A 200 32.61 -17.60 -50.42
CA THR A 200 33.02 -16.99 -49.14
C THR A 200 32.16 -15.78 -48.77
N ALA A 201 31.78 -14.95 -49.76
CA ALA A 201 30.82 -13.85 -49.56
C ALA A 201 29.41 -14.36 -49.16
N PHE A 202 28.93 -15.45 -49.77
CA PHE A 202 27.64 -16.05 -49.43
C PHE A 202 27.63 -16.68 -48.02
N GLU A 203 28.73 -17.35 -47.64
CA GLU A 203 28.90 -17.91 -46.29
C GLU A 203 28.95 -16.81 -45.22
N ALA A 204 29.61 -15.68 -45.49
CA ALA A 204 29.59 -14.50 -44.63
C ALA A 204 28.18 -13.90 -44.51
N GLN A 205 27.48 -13.68 -45.62
CA GLN A 205 26.10 -13.16 -45.63
C GLN A 205 25.13 -14.10 -44.87
N ARG A 206 25.33 -15.41 -44.94
CA ARG A 206 24.56 -16.41 -44.19
C ARG A 206 24.85 -16.32 -42.68
N ALA A 207 26.09 -16.11 -42.27
CA ALA A 207 26.45 -15.90 -40.87
C ALA A 207 25.83 -14.61 -40.30
N ASP A 208 25.87 -13.51 -41.05
CA ASP A 208 25.23 -12.25 -40.64
C ASP A 208 23.69 -12.36 -40.61
N SER A 209 23.10 -13.16 -41.50
CA SER A 209 21.67 -13.49 -41.44
C SER A 209 21.30 -14.25 -40.16
N SER A 210 22.15 -15.15 -39.67
CA SER A 210 21.95 -15.84 -38.38
C SER A 210 22.03 -14.85 -37.21
N ARG A 211 23.09 -14.02 -37.17
CA ARG A 211 23.27 -12.96 -36.15
C ARG A 211 22.07 -12.02 -36.08
N LEU A 212 21.50 -11.64 -37.22
CA LEU A 212 20.29 -10.80 -37.28
C LEU A 212 19.04 -11.53 -36.79
N GLN A 213 18.90 -12.83 -37.05
CA GLN A 213 17.80 -13.64 -36.50
C GLN A 213 17.91 -13.81 -34.97
N GLU A 214 19.12 -14.08 -34.47
CA GLU A 214 19.42 -14.17 -33.03
C GLU A 214 19.16 -12.83 -32.31
N ALA A 215 19.62 -11.71 -32.89
CA ALA A 215 19.35 -10.37 -32.38
C ALA A 215 17.85 -10.03 -32.39
N LEU A 216 17.11 -10.40 -33.44
CA LEU A 216 15.66 -10.22 -33.52
C LEU A 216 14.91 -11.09 -32.50
N GLN A 217 15.36 -12.31 -32.24
CA GLN A 217 14.80 -13.18 -31.21
C GLN A 217 15.06 -12.62 -29.80
N SER A 218 16.28 -12.15 -29.52
CA SER A 218 16.63 -11.46 -28.28
C SER A 218 15.79 -10.19 -28.07
N SER A 219 15.63 -9.36 -29.11
CA SER A 219 14.77 -8.18 -29.07
C SER A 219 13.30 -8.53 -28.80
N ARG A 220 12.75 -9.58 -29.41
CA ARG A 220 11.40 -10.08 -29.11
C ARG A 220 11.24 -10.55 -27.66
N GLN A 221 12.25 -11.23 -27.10
CA GLN A 221 12.26 -11.63 -25.69
C GLN A 221 12.30 -10.42 -24.75
N GLN A 222 13.09 -9.40 -25.09
CA GLN A 222 13.12 -8.12 -24.34
C GLN A 222 11.77 -7.40 -24.40
N VAL A 223 11.12 -7.34 -25.56
CA VAL A 223 9.78 -6.76 -25.71
C VAL A 223 8.76 -7.51 -24.84
N GLY A 224 8.72 -8.85 -24.88
CA GLY A 224 7.80 -9.62 -24.02
C GLY A 224 8.07 -9.44 -22.51
N ALA A 225 9.33 -9.23 -22.11
CA ALA A 225 9.66 -8.89 -20.72
C ALA A 225 9.22 -7.45 -20.33
N LEU A 226 9.31 -6.50 -21.26
CA LEU A 226 8.80 -5.14 -21.08
C LEU A 226 7.28 -5.11 -21.04
N GLU A 227 6.59 -5.90 -21.85
CA GLU A 227 5.12 -6.07 -21.81
C GLU A 227 4.67 -6.67 -20.47
N SER A 228 5.35 -7.71 -19.98
CA SER A 228 5.07 -8.30 -18.66
C SER A 228 5.30 -7.32 -17.50
N THR A 229 6.37 -6.52 -17.53
CA THR A 229 6.63 -5.51 -16.48
C THR A 229 5.70 -4.31 -16.58
N LEU A 230 5.29 -3.89 -17.78
CA LEU A 230 4.25 -2.89 -18.01
C LEU A 230 2.89 -3.36 -17.45
N GLU A 231 2.54 -4.62 -17.65
CA GLU A 231 1.27 -5.17 -17.15
C GLU A 231 1.28 -5.32 -15.61
N GLN A 232 2.39 -5.75 -15.02
CA GLN A 232 2.57 -5.70 -13.56
C GLN A 232 2.49 -4.27 -13.01
N ALA A 233 3.01 -3.27 -13.73
CA ALA A 233 2.91 -1.87 -13.35
C ALA A 233 1.46 -1.34 -13.44
N ARG A 234 0.70 -1.71 -14.48
CA ARG A 234 -0.74 -1.42 -14.59
C ARG A 234 -1.54 -2.03 -13.45
N GLN A 235 -1.29 -3.30 -13.11
CA GLN A 235 -1.97 -3.99 -12.01
C GLN A 235 -1.68 -3.31 -10.66
N ARG A 236 -0.42 -2.93 -10.39
CA ARG A 236 -0.05 -2.12 -9.22
C ARG A 236 -0.71 -0.73 -9.22
N GLY A 237 -0.82 -0.10 -10.38
CA GLY A 237 -1.54 1.16 -10.56
C GLY A 237 -3.02 1.04 -10.19
N GLY A 238 -3.71 0.02 -10.71
CA GLY A 238 -5.10 -0.29 -10.36
C GLY A 238 -5.29 -0.63 -8.88
N GLN A 239 -4.35 -1.38 -8.28
CA GLN A 239 -4.34 -1.65 -6.84
C GLN A 239 -4.18 -0.37 -6.00
N MET A 240 -3.24 0.53 -6.34
CA MET A 240 -3.12 1.82 -5.66
C MET A 240 -4.37 2.69 -5.86
N GLN A 241 -4.97 2.70 -7.05
CA GLN A 241 -6.16 3.49 -7.33
C GLN A 241 -7.38 2.98 -6.55
N ALA A 242 -7.52 1.66 -6.38
CA ALA A 242 -8.51 1.05 -5.51
C ALA A 242 -8.25 1.36 -4.02
N GLN A 243 -7.00 1.29 -3.55
CA GLN A 243 -6.62 1.69 -2.19
C GLN A 243 -6.87 3.19 -1.92
N TYR A 244 -6.65 4.05 -2.91
CA TYR A 244 -6.92 5.48 -2.82
C TYR A 244 -8.42 5.77 -2.72
N ALA A 245 -9.25 5.10 -3.55
CA ALA A 245 -10.70 5.19 -3.47
C ALA A 245 -11.24 4.67 -2.12
N ALA A 246 -10.71 3.53 -1.63
CA ALA A 246 -11.04 3.02 -0.31
C ALA A 246 -10.71 4.03 0.80
N ARG A 247 -9.51 4.62 0.78
CA ARG A 247 -9.12 5.68 1.73
C ARG A 247 -9.98 6.94 1.62
N GLN A 248 -10.46 7.32 0.43
CA GLN A 248 -11.42 8.43 0.31
C GLN A 248 -12.75 8.09 0.98
N THR A 249 -13.27 6.86 0.83
CA THR A 249 -14.50 6.44 1.54
C THR A 249 -14.29 6.30 3.05
N GLU A 250 -13.13 5.85 3.51
CA GLU A 250 -12.76 5.86 4.93
C GLU A 250 -12.68 7.28 5.49
N LEU A 251 -12.11 8.23 4.73
CA LEU A 251 -12.01 9.63 5.13
C LEU A 251 -13.41 10.26 5.25
N GLN A 252 -14.29 10.08 4.26
CA GLN A 252 -15.67 10.58 4.31
C GLN A 252 -16.48 9.98 5.47
N ALA A 253 -16.26 8.69 5.78
CA ALA A 253 -16.87 8.06 6.95
C ALA A 253 -16.32 8.65 8.27
N ALA A 254 -15.02 8.95 8.34
CA ALA A 254 -14.41 9.60 9.50
C ALA A 254 -14.89 11.06 9.67
N GLU A 255 -14.98 11.84 8.59
CA GLU A 255 -15.53 13.20 8.57
C GLU A 255 -16.99 13.22 9.06
N SER A 256 -17.82 12.30 8.55
CA SER A 256 -19.21 12.12 8.98
C SER A 256 -19.29 11.81 10.47
N ARG A 257 -18.43 10.91 10.96
CA ARG A 257 -18.40 10.50 12.38
C ARG A 257 -17.83 11.59 13.30
N ILE A 258 -16.94 12.45 12.82
CA ILE A 258 -16.51 13.66 13.52
C ILE A 258 -17.68 14.64 13.66
N ALA A 259 -18.52 14.80 12.62
CA ALA A 259 -19.72 15.64 12.69
C ALA A 259 -20.77 15.08 13.68
N GLU A 260 -21.00 13.76 13.68
CA GLU A 260 -21.85 13.09 14.68
C GLU A 260 -21.34 13.31 16.11
N LEU A 261 -20.03 13.15 16.33
CA LEU A 261 -19.40 13.38 17.64
C LEU A 261 -19.45 14.84 18.07
N ALA A 262 -19.32 15.79 17.14
CA ALA A 262 -19.47 17.22 17.41
C ALA A 262 -20.90 17.56 17.84
N GLN A 263 -21.92 17.07 17.12
CA GLN A 263 -23.33 17.22 17.54
C GLN A 263 -23.60 16.56 18.88
N SER A 264 -23.03 15.38 19.14
CA SER A 264 -23.15 14.70 20.44
C SER A 264 -22.49 15.50 21.57
N LEU A 265 -21.37 16.17 21.32
CA LEU A 265 -20.69 17.05 22.29
C LEU A 265 -21.47 18.33 22.54
N GLU A 266 -22.05 18.95 21.50
CA GLU A 266 -22.92 20.11 21.63
C GLU A 266 -24.18 19.77 22.44
N ALA A 267 -24.84 18.66 22.13
CA ALA A 267 -25.99 18.16 22.89
C ALA A 267 -25.64 17.81 24.34
N PHE A 268 -24.45 17.25 24.60
CA PHE A 268 -23.97 16.98 25.96
C PHE A 268 -23.66 18.28 26.71
N THR A 269 -23.09 19.28 26.05
CA THR A 269 -22.78 20.60 26.63
C THR A 269 -24.06 21.36 26.98
N ALA A 270 -25.05 21.37 26.09
CA ALA A 270 -26.38 21.91 26.37
C ALA A 270 -27.05 21.19 27.54
N ARG A 271 -26.93 19.85 27.61
CA ARG A 271 -27.47 19.07 28.73
C ARG A 271 -26.76 19.36 30.06
N VAL A 272 -25.44 19.53 30.05
CA VAL A 272 -24.68 20.00 31.23
C VAL A 272 -25.19 21.37 31.67
N SER A 273 -25.35 22.33 30.76
CA SER A 273 -25.89 23.66 31.09
C SER A 273 -27.30 23.60 31.72
N THR A 274 -28.20 22.76 31.20
CA THR A 274 -29.52 22.55 31.83
C THR A 274 -29.45 21.89 33.21
N LEU A 275 -28.46 21.01 33.44
CA LEU A 275 -28.23 20.38 34.74
C LEU A 275 -27.55 21.34 35.74
N GLU A 276 -26.72 22.27 35.27
CA GLU A 276 -26.15 23.35 36.07
C GLU A 276 -27.25 24.32 36.52
N GLN A 277 -28.11 24.77 35.61
CA GLN A 277 -29.29 25.58 35.92
C GLN A 277 -30.21 24.88 36.93
N ALA A 278 -30.51 23.58 36.74
CA ALA A 278 -31.30 22.81 37.69
C ALA A 278 -30.62 22.65 39.06
N ASN A 279 -29.29 22.48 39.11
CA ASN A 279 -28.54 22.46 40.37
C ASN A 279 -28.56 23.83 41.07
N GLU A 280 -28.50 24.93 40.33
CA GLU A 280 -28.57 26.27 40.88
C GLU A 280 -29.97 26.60 41.43
N GLN A 281 -31.04 26.19 40.72
CA GLN A 281 -32.40 26.23 41.23
C GLN A 281 -32.55 25.40 42.51
N VAL A 282 -32.10 24.15 42.54
CA VAL A 282 -32.16 23.28 43.73
C VAL A 282 -31.31 23.84 44.89
N ARG A 283 -30.21 24.55 44.62
CA ARG A 283 -29.45 25.28 45.65
C ARG A 283 -30.25 26.46 46.21
N ALA A 284 -30.92 27.24 45.36
CA ALA A 284 -31.78 28.35 45.78
C ALA A 284 -33.00 27.87 46.59
N GLU A 285 -33.67 26.79 46.15
CA GLU A 285 -34.75 26.14 46.90
C GLU A 285 -34.28 25.62 48.26
N ARG A 286 -33.10 24.99 48.33
CA ARG A 286 -32.49 24.55 49.59
C ARG A 286 -32.05 25.70 50.50
N ALA A 287 -31.68 26.86 49.95
CA ALA A 287 -31.40 28.06 50.72
C ALA A 287 -32.69 28.62 51.32
N ALA A 288 -33.73 28.83 50.50
CA ALA A 288 -35.04 29.31 50.97
C ALA A 288 -35.68 28.38 52.01
N LEU A 289 -35.58 27.05 51.84
CA LEU A 289 -36.01 26.08 52.85
C LEU A 289 -35.17 26.15 54.14
N ARG A 290 -33.87 26.43 54.05
CA ARG A 290 -33.01 26.60 55.23
C ARG A 290 -33.34 27.89 55.99
N ASP A 291 -33.58 28.98 55.28
CA ASP A 291 -33.94 30.26 55.89
C ASP A 291 -35.35 30.18 56.51
N SER A 292 -36.28 29.48 55.87
CA SER A 292 -37.60 29.17 56.44
C SER A 292 -37.52 28.24 57.65
N LEU A 293 -36.57 27.29 57.69
CA LEU A 293 -36.34 26.43 58.84
C LEU A 293 -35.74 27.22 60.00
N ALA A 294 -34.74 28.08 59.74
CA ALA A 294 -34.15 28.96 60.75
C ALA A 294 -35.18 29.95 61.32
N GLY A 295 -36.09 30.46 60.50
CA GLY A 295 -37.25 31.23 60.94
C GLY A 295 -38.13 30.42 61.90
N GLY A 296 -38.52 29.19 61.50
CA GLY A 296 -39.28 28.27 62.35
C GLY A 296 -38.58 27.86 63.65
N GLU A 297 -37.25 27.74 63.65
CA GLU A 297 -36.44 27.53 64.85
C GLU A 297 -36.49 28.76 65.77
N THR A 298 -36.43 29.99 65.24
CA THR A 298 -36.60 31.20 66.05
C THR A 298 -38.03 31.38 66.59
N ASP A 299 -39.05 31.01 65.82
CA ASP A 299 -40.45 31.00 66.27
C ASP A 299 -40.68 29.95 67.35
N LEU A 300 -40.06 28.76 67.23
CA LEU A 300 -40.10 27.72 68.26
C LEU A 300 -39.43 28.17 69.56
N ILE A 301 -38.24 28.76 69.49
CA ILE A 301 -37.54 29.33 70.67
C ILE A 301 -38.39 30.43 71.33
N ALA A 302 -39.07 31.27 70.54
CA ALA A 302 -39.99 32.27 71.06
C ALA A 302 -41.23 31.64 71.73
N ALA A 303 -41.77 30.54 71.18
CA ALA A 303 -42.87 29.80 71.76
C ALA A 303 -42.47 29.07 73.06
N GLU A 304 -41.30 28.45 73.11
CA GLU A 304 -40.73 27.83 74.31
C GLU A 304 -40.49 28.88 75.42
N ALA A 305 -39.93 30.04 75.07
CA ALA A 305 -39.78 31.16 76.00
C ALA A 305 -41.15 31.66 76.51
N ARG A 306 -42.18 31.67 75.66
CA ARG A 306 -43.55 32.05 76.03
C ARG A 306 -44.20 31.03 76.97
N ILE A 307 -43.99 29.73 76.74
CA ILE A 307 -44.43 28.66 77.65
C ILE A 307 -43.71 28.81 79.00
N ALA A 308 -42.39 29.02 78.99
CA ALA A 308 -41.59 29.24 80.21
C ALA A 308 -41.93 30.56 80.93
N GLN A 309 -42.59 31.53 80.29
CA GLN A 309 -43.21 32.68 80.95
C GLN A 309 -44.56 32.28 81.59
N LEU A 310 -45.46 31.67 80.82
CA LEU A 310 -46.79 31.27 81.27
C LEU A 310 -46.75 30.29 82.46
N SER A 311 -45.78 29.37 82.50
CA SER A 311 -45.59 28.47 83.65
C SER A 311 -45.24 29.24 84.94
N ARG A 312 -44.41 30.29 84.86
CA ARG A 312 -44.06 31.12 86.02
C ARG A 312 -45.22 32.01 86.47
N GLU A 313 -46.02 32.49 85.52
CA GLU A 313 -47.27 33.22 85.82
C GLU A 313 -48.29 32.30 86.52
N LEU A 314 -48.38 31.03 86.11
CA LEU A 314 -49.24 30.00 86.73
C LEU A 314 -48.74 29.59 88.13
N GLU A 315 -47.44 29.42 88.32
CA GLU A 315 -46.85 29.13 89.63
C GLU A 315 -47.16 30.27 90.62
N ALA A 316 -46.89 31.52 90.24
CA ALA A 316 -47.20 32.70 91.05
C ALA A 316 -48.72 32.81 91.36
N ALA A 317 -49.58 32.54 90.37
CA ALA A 317 -51.03 32.49 90.61
C ALA A 317 -51.40 31.44 91.67
N SER A 318 -50.82 30.23 91.60
CA SER A 318 -51.07 29.16 92.58
C SER A 318 -50.63 29.51 94.01
N GLU A 319 -49.55 30.30 94.15
CA GLU A 319 -49.13 30.82 95.45
C GLU A 319 -50.10 31.87 95.99
N THR A 320 -50.61 32.77 95.14
CA THR A 320 -51.65 33.73 95.56
C THR A 320 -52.96 33.05 95.94
N GLU A 321 -53.33 31.94 95.28
CA GLU A 321 -54.52 31.17 95.64
C GLU A 321 -54.36 30.52 97.02
N ARG A 322 -53.23 29.86 97.30
CA ARG A 322 -52.91 29.31 98.63
C ARG A 322 -52.94 30.39 99.73
N ALA A 323 -52.43 31.58 99.43
CA ALA A 323 -52.48 32.72 100.35
C ALA A 323 -53.92 33.23 100.60
N MET A 324 -54.80 33.20 99.59
CA MET A 324 -56.23 33.50 99.77
C MET A 324 -56.97 32.40 100.56
N GLN A 325 -56.72 31.12 100.26
CA GLN A 325 -57.33 29.99 100.99
C GLN A 325 -56.99 30.04 102.49
N SER A 326 -55.74 30.34 102.84
CA SER A 326 -55.30 30.57 104.23
C SER A 326 -56.08 31.70 104.92
N ARG A 327 -56.24 32.85 104.25
CA ARG A 327 -57.03 33.99 104.76
C ARG A 327 -58.51 33.66 104.95
N VAL A 328 -59.11 32.81 104.11
CA VAL A 328 -60.51 32.40 104.23
C VAL A 328 -60.74 31.56 105.49
N GLU A 329 -59.85 30.62 105.80
CA GLU A 329 -59.95 29.85 107.06
C GLU A 329 -59.70 30.71 108.30
N GLN A 330 -58.77 31.66 108.23
CA GLN A 330 -58.51 32.59 109.33
C GLN A 330 -59.75 33.45 109.67
N ALA A 331 -60.45 33.96 108.63
CA ALA A 331 -61.71 34.69 108.80
C ALA A 331 -62.87 33.79 109.30
N ARG A 332 -62.88 32.50 108.94
CA ARG A 332 -63.86 31.52 109.48
C ARG A 332 -63.70 31.34 110.99
N THR A 333 -62.47 31.25 111.50
CA THR A 333 -62.22 31.16 112.94
C THR A 333 -62.67 32.40 113.71
N GLU A 334 -62.33 33.61 113.25
CA GLU A 334 -62.78 34.86 113.90
C GLU A 334 -64.31 34.99 113.94
N THR A 335 -64.99 34.56 112.87
CA THR A 335 -66.46 34.60 112.78
C THR A 335 -67.13 33.67 113.81
N LEU A 336 -66.52 32.52 114.12
CA LEU A 336 -67.02 31.58 115.14
C LEU A 336 -66.82 32.12 116.57
N GLU A 337 -65.68 32.76 116.85
CA GLU A 337 -65.42 33.36 118.17
C GLU A 337 -66.35 34.55 118.45
N LEU A 338 -66.59 35.41 117.46
CA LEU A 338 -67.58 36.48 117.53
C LEU A 338 -69.01 35.96 117.77
N ARG A 339 -69.38 34.83 117.15
CA ARG A 339 -70.68 34.17 117.41
C ARG A 339 -70.79 33.72 118.86
N ALA A 340 -69.76 33.03 119.37
CA ALA A 340 -69.71 32.59 120.76
C ALA A 340 -69.66 33.75 121.77
N ALA A 341 -69.19 34.93 121.40
CA ALA A 341 -69.29 36.14 122.24
C ALA A 341 -70.73 36.68 122.30
N TYR A 342 -71.43 36.72 121.17
CA TYR A 342 -72.81 37.21 121.06
C TYR A 342 -73.80 36.41 121.93
N ASP A 343 -73.74 35.08 121.88
CA ASP A 343 -74.68 34.21 122.62
C ASP A 343 -74.47 34.31 124.16
N ARG A 344 -73.22 34.50 124.60
CA ARG A 344 -72.87 34.81 126.00
C ARG A 344 -73.39 36.18 126.44
N GLN A 345 -73.55 37.14 125.52
CA GLN A 345 -74.12 38.46 125.82
C GLN A 345 -75.65 38.43 125.88
N GLN A 346 -76.33 37.71 124.98
CA GLN A 346 -77.79 37.50 125.09
C GLN A 346 -78.20 36.83 126.41
N SER A 347 -77.45 35.80 126.83
CA SER A 347 -77.72 35.04 128.06
C SER A 347 -77.66 35.90 129.34
N ARG A 348 -76.98 37.05 129.31
CA ARG A 348 -76.93 38.01 130.43
C ARG A 348 -78.10 39.01 130.40
N VAL A 349 -78.74 39.20 129.24
CA VAL A 349 -79.88 40.11 129.05
C VAL A 349 -81.22 39.41 129.39
N SER A 350 -81.36 38.11 129.14
CA SER A 350 -82.53 37.34 129.58
C SER A 350 -82.64 37.29 131.10
N ALA A 351 -81.58 36.85 131.78
CA ALA A 351 -81.53 36.76 133.25
C ALA A 351 -81.69 38.12 133.98
N ALA A 352 -81.49 39.24 133.29
CA ALA A 352 -81.76 40.58 133.80
C ALA A 352 -83.25 41.00 133.63
N ARG A 353 -83.93 40.51 132.59
CA ARG A 353 -85.35 40.79 132.33
C ARG A 353 -86.27 40.01 133.26
N GLU A 354 -85.97 38.75 133.53
CA GLU A 354 -86.77 37.88 134.40
C GLU A 354 -86.92 38.47 135.82
N ARG A 355 -85.82 38.97 136.40
CA ARG A 355 -85.83 39.62 137.73
C ARG A 355 -86.58 40.95 137.79
N SER A 356 -86.76 41.64 136.65
CA SER A 356 -87.61 42.83 136.59
C SER A 356 -89.08 42.45 136.66
N ALA A 357 -89.50 41.48 135.85
CA ALA A 357 -90.89 41.01 135.80
C ALA A 357 -91.37 40.42 137.14
N GLU A 358 -90.50 39.72 137.87
CA GLU A 358 -90.80 39.17 139.20
C GLU A 358 -91.12 40.24 140.24
N LEU A 359 -90.39 41.37 140.23
CA LEU A 359 -90.64 42.51 141.11
C LEU A 359 -91.93 43.25 140.74
N ASP A 360 -92.16 43.48 139.44
CA ASP A 360 -93.36 44.17 138.95
C ASP A 360 -94.65 43.37 139.25
N MET A 361 -94.64 42.04 139.08
CA MET A 361 -95.77 41.18 139.46
C MET A 361 -96.05 41.23 140.98
N THR A 362 -95.00 41.26 141.80
CA THR A 362 -95.13 41.28 143.27
C THR A 362 -95.75 42.58 143.78
N LEU A 363 -95.46 43.72 143.13
CA LEU A 363 -96.09 45.01 143.41
C LEU A 363 -97.54 45.07 142.88
N GLY A 364 -97.81 44.49 141.71
CA GLY A 364 -99.15 44.41 141.14
C GLY A 364 -100.17 43.71 142.06
N ALA A 365 -99.82 42.52 142.56
CA ALA A 365 -100.71 41.71 143.40
C ALA A 365 -101.17 42.45 144.68
N ARG A 366 -100.22 42.98 145.47
CA ARG A 366 -100.51 43.72 146.71
C ARG A 366 -101.31 45.02 146.50
N THR A 367 -101.21 45.61 145.30
CA THR A 367 -101.95 46.83 144.96
C THR A 367 -103.41 46.54 144.62
N GLN A 368 -103.73 45.31 144.19
CA GLN A 368 -105.11 44.88 143.94
C GLN A 368 -105.80 44.44 145.24
N GLU A 369 -105.14 43.62 146.05
CA GLU A 369 -105.63 43.12 147.35
C GLU A 369 -106.12 44.24 148.28
N LEU A 370 -105.43 45.39 148.31
CA LEU A 370 -105.81 46.57 149.09
C LEU A 370 -106.93 47.44 148.47
N ARG A 371 -107.34 47.20 147.22
CA ARG A 371 -108.57 47.78 146.64
C ARG A 371 -109.79 46.99 147.06
N ASP A 372 -109.70 45.66 146.94
CA ASP A 372 -110.81 44.76 147.17
C ASP A 372 -111.26 44.82 148.65
N ILE A 373 -110.30 44.79 149.58
CA ILE A 373 -110.55 45.03 151.03
C ILE A 373 -111.17 46.41 151.32
N ARG A 374 -110.86 47.44 150.52
CA ARG A 374 -111.47 48.78 150.70
C ARG A 374 -112.91 48.83 150.21
N GLN A 375 -113.24 48.09 149.14
CA GLN A 375 -114.57 48.07 148.56
C GLN A 375 -115.54 47.26 149.44
N GLU A 376 -115.12 46.08 149.90
CA GLU A 376 -115.85 45.26 150.88
C GLU A 376 -116.19 46.06 152.16
N ARG A 377 -115.26 46.89 152.64
CA ARG A 377 -115.47 47.73 153.83
C ARG A 377 -116.39 48.94 153.61
N VAL A 378 -116.72 49.31 152.37
CA VAL A 378 -117.74 50.35 152.06
C VAL A 378 -119.13 49.72 152.02
N GLU A 379 -119.25 48.53 151.41
CA GLU A 379 -120.50 47.78 151.35
C GLU A 379 -120.96 47.35 152.77
N ALA A 380 -120.03 46.95 153.64
CA ALA A 380 -120.31 46.68 155.05
C ALA A 380 -120.82 47.92 155.83
N VAL A 381 -120.34 49.13 155.50
CA VAL A 381 -120.82 50.38 156.12
C VAL A 381 -122.24 50.70 155.66
N GLN A 382 -122.56 50.48 154.38
CA GLN A 382 -123.93 50.68 153.88
C GLN A 382 -124.93 49.67 154.46
N GLN A 383 -124.53 48.40 154.66
CA GLN A 383 -125.38 47.43 155.38
C GLN A 383 -125.58 47.83 156.85
N SER A 384 -124.52 48.29 157.54
CA SER A 384 -124.63 48.79 158.91
C SER A 384 -125.54 50.02 159.03
N GLN A 385 -125.56 50.89 158.02
CA GLN A 385 -126.50 52.02 157.95
C GLN A 385 -127.94 51.60 157.59
N GLN A 386 -128.16 50.46 156.93
CA GLN A 386 -129.51 49.91 156.77
C GLN A 386 -130.05 49.20 158.03
N SER A 387 -129.18 48.88 159.00
CA SER A 387 -129.60 48.48 160.35
C SER A 387 -129.86 49.66 161.31
N GLU A 388 -129.51 50.90 160.94
CA GLU A 388 -129.67 52.12 161.74
C GLU A 388 -131.10 52.35 162.26
N GLN A 389 -132.12 51.90 161.52
CA GLN A 389 -133.50 52.38 161.68
C GLN A 389 -134.50 51.32 162.17
N ARG A 390 -134.11 50.04 162.31
CA ARG A 390 -135.05 48.95 162.68
C ARG A 390 -135.04 48.52 164.14
N LEU A 391 -134.03 48.92 164.92
CA LEU A 391 -133.95 48.61 166.37
C LEU A 391 -134.05 49.84 167.27
N THR A 392 -134.52 50.97 166.73
CA THR A 392 -135.04 52.10 167.53
C THR A 392 -136.50 51.89 167.90
N GLU A 393 -137.26 51.09 167.14
CA GLU A 393 -138.69 50.83 167.38
C GLU A 393 -138.95 49.62 168.29
N LEU A 394 -137.94 48.78 168.57
CA LEU A 394 -138.07 47.59 169.42
C LEU A 394 -137.35 47.69 170.76
N ARG A 395 -137.75 48.72 171.54
CA ARG A 395 -137.38 49.01 172.95
C ARG A 395 -135.91 49.42 173.15
N GLY A 396 -135.60 50.42 173.98
CA GLY A 396 -136.42 51.02 175.04
C GLY A 396 -136.34 50.27 176.38
N ASP A 397 -135.46 49.28 176.48
CA ASP A 397 -135.09 48.59 177.72
C ASP A 397 -133.54 48.65 177.85
N PHE A 398 -133.03 49.48 178.77
CA PHE A 398 -131.61 49.63 179.20
C PHE A 398 -130.61 50.16 178.13
N ASP A 399 -130.10 51.39 178.18
CA ASP A 399 -130.20 52.50 179.14
C ASP A 399 -129.42 52.38 180.47
N THR A 400 -128.20 51.80 180.48
CA THR A 400 -127.22 52.05 181.56
C THR A 400 -125.74 51.82 181.17
N LEU A 401 -124.86 52.72 181.63
CA LEU A 401 -123.40 52.54 181.89
C LEU A 401 -122.43 52.54 180.67
N ARG A 402 -121.30 53.30 180.64
CA ARG A 402 -120.87 54.50 181.40
C ARG A 402 -119.69 55.24 180.72
N VAL A 403 -119.84 56.56 180.62
CA VAL A 403 -118.83 57.59 180.28
C VAL A 403 -117.66 57.68 181.30
N LYS A 404 -116.37 57.66 180.86
CA LYS A 404 -115.27 58.61 181.25
C LYS A 404 -113.82 58.23 180.81
N TYR A 405 -112.94 59.25 180.83
CA TYR A 405 -111.47 59.27 181.10
C TYR A 405 -110.44 59.07 179.95
N ASP A 406 -109.22 59.67 179.96
CA ASP A 406 -108.73 61.10 180.04
C ASP A 406 -107.16 61.17 180.11
N ARG A 407 -106.51 62.14 179.40
CA ARG A 407 -105.27 62.96 179.70
C ARG A 407 -103.84 62.39 180.13
N LEU A 408 -102.83 63.30 180.24
CA LEU A 408 -101.36 63.24 180.69
C LEU A 408 -100.26 62.97 179.61
N ILE A 409 -98.89 63.13 179.70
CA ILE A 409 -97.82 63.44 180.73
C ILE A 409 -96.49 64.06 180.09
N GLN A 410 -95.34 64.31 180.80
CA GLN A 410 -94.14 65.13 180.32
C GLN A 410 -92.64 64.77 180.82
N PRO A 411 -91.51 65.45 180.38
CA PRO A 411 -90.08 64.95 180.33
C PRO A 411 -88.93 65.59 181.24
N ALA A 412 -87.61 65.55 180.84
CA ALA A 412 -86.37 65.70 181.71
C ALA A 412 -85.09 66.51 181.18
N ARG A 413 -84.00 66.62 181.99
CA ARG A 413 -82.84 67.61 182.05
C ARG A 413 -81.82 67.72 180.87
N SER A 414 -81.22 68.93 180.70
CA SER A 414 -79.99 69.24 179.91
C SER A 414 -79.07 70.31 180.59
N ALA A 415 -78.06 70.86 179.88
CA ALA A 415 -77.07 71.84 180.37
C ALA A 415 -76.59 72.88 179.32
N ASP A 416 -77.23 73.00 178.15
CA ASP A 416 -76.81 73.95 177.10
C ASP A 416 -77.16 75.42 177.43
N GLY A 417 -76.36 76.36 176.92
CA GLY A 417 -76.42 77.78 177.25
C GLY A 417 -75.95 78.15 178.67
N LYS A 418 -75.45 77.17 179.45
CA LYS A 418 -75.06 77.35 180.86
C LYS A 418 -73.55 77.56 181.01
N HIS A 419 -73.14 78.36 182.00
CA HIS A 419 -71.73 78.64 182.30
C HIS A 419 -71.19 77.68 183.37
N VAL A 420 -69.97 77.15 183.20
CA VAL A 420 -69.44 76.02 183.97
C VAL A 420 -68.15 76.35 184.72
N VAL A 421 -68.10 76.01 186.02
CA VAL A 421 -66.90 76.16 186.88
C VAL A 421 -66.63 74.87 187.67
N GLU A 422 -65.35 74.58 187.93
CA GLU A 422 -64.87 73.32 188.51
C GLU A 422 -64.24 73.50 189.90
N VAL A 423 -64.83 72.84 190.90
CA VAL A 423 -64.42 72.92 192.31
C VAL A 423 -63.98 71.54 192.81
N ARG A 424 -62.76 71.44 193.36
CA ARG A 424 -62.19 70.18 193.87
C ARG A 424 -62.04 70.18 195.39
N TYR A 425 -62.37 69.07 196.03
CA TYR A 425 -62.24 68.86 197.47
C TYR A 425 -61.51 67.54 197.77
N ASP A 426 -60.47 67.61 198.61
CA ASP A 426 -59.64 66.47 199.03
C ASP A 426 -59.14 66.65 200.48
N LYS A 427 -58.69 65.58 201.15
CA LYS A 427 -58.22 65.60 202.55
C LYS A 427 -56.89 64.88 202.68
N GLU A 428 -56.06 65.37 203.59
CA GLU A 428 -54.76 64.79 203.96
C GLU A 428 -54.73 64.60 205.49
N PRO A 429 -53.70 63.91 206.05
CA PRO A 429 -53.68 63.53 207.46
C PRO A 429 -53.93 64.68 208.44
N ASP A 430 -53.45 65.88 208.11
CA ASP A 430 -53.47 67.06 208.97
C ASP A 430 -54.66 68.01 208.69
N GLY A 431 -55.48 67.76 207.66
CA GLY A 431 -56.64 68.62 207.34
C GLY A 431 -57.15 68.56 205.89
N TYR A 432 -58.13 69.42 205.60
CA TYR A 432 -58.84 69.49 204.32
C TYR A 432 -58.18 70.46 203.32
N ARG A 433 -58.34 70.20 202.03
CA ARG A 433 -57.86 71.03 200.91
C ARG A 433 -58.99 71.34 199.93
N ILE A 434 -59.04 72.60 199.47
CA ILE A 434 -59.96 73.06 198.41
C ILE A 434 -59.12 73.58 197.24
N GLY A 435 -59.39 73.08 196.04
CA GLY A 435 -58.84 73.58 194.78
C GLY A 435 -59.93 74.20 193.90
N LEU A 436 -59.76 75.44 193.47
CA LEU A 436 -60.66 76.10 192.53
C LEU A 436 -60.01 76.23 191.14
N LYS A 437 -60.73 75.86 190.09
CA LYS A 437 -60.32 76.02 188.68
C LYS A 437 -61.44 76.71 187.90
N ASP A 438 -61.09 77.83 187.29
CA ASP A 438 -61.95 78.56 186.35
C ASP A 438 -61.51 78.26 184.89
N SER A 439 -62.35 78.57 183.91
CA SER A 439 -62.19 78.15 182.51
C SER A 439 -61.00 78.81 181.77
N ALA A 440 -60.32 79.77 182.38
CA ALA A 440 -59.16 80.46 181.81
C ALA A 440 -57.80 79.90 182.29
N ASP A 441 -57.78 79.08 183.36
CA ASP A 441 -56.55 78.59 183.99
C ASP A 441 -56.15 77.19 183.50
N GLN A 442 -54.83 76.93 183.40
CA GLN A 442 -54.30 75.61 183.04
C GLN A 442 -54.22 74.63 184.23
N ALA A 443 -54.38 75.08 185.48
CA ALA A 443 -54.26 74.26 186.69
C ALA A 443 -55.14 74.78 187.85
N PHE A 444 -55.41 73.92 188.83
CA PHE A 444 -56.18 74.29 190.04
C PHE A 444 -55.40 75.22 190.97
N SER A 445 -56.08 76.23 191.51
CA SER A 445 -55.56 77.12 192.56
C SER A 445 -56.06 76.69 193.95
N THR A 446 -55.15 76.41 194.89
CA THR A 446 -55.52 76.05 196.27
C THR A 446 -55.96 77.28 197.06
N VAL A 447 -57.11 77.19 197.73
CA VAL A 447 -57.76 78.32 198.41
C VAL A 447 -58.28 77.93 199.80
N SER A 448 -58.34 78.89 200.72
CA SER A 448 -59.15 78.72 201.95
C SER A 448 -60.65 78.69 201.60
N GLY A 449 -61.49 78.12 202.46
CA GLY A 449 -62.96 78.20 202.28
C GLY A 449 -63.47 79.64 202.17
N SER A 450 -62.84 80.57 202.89
CA SER A 450 -63.10 82.02 202.84
C SER A 450 -62.55 82.73 201.59
N GLN A 451 -61.69 82.07 200.79
CA GLN A 451 -61.29 82.50 199.45
C GLN A 451 -62.15 81.84 198.36
N MET A 452 -62.69 80.63 198.61
CA MET A 452 -63.59 79.92 197.70
C MET A 452 -64.92 80.65 197.51
N MET A 453 -65.69 80.88 198.58
CA MET A 453 -67.07 81.40 198.46
C MET A 453 -67.15 82.73 197.71
N ARG A 454 -66.27 83.69 198.04
CA ARG A 454 -66.16 84.99 197.33
C ARG A 454 -66.09 84.85 195.81
N ARG A 455 -65.31 83.87 195.33
CA ARG A 455 -65.06 83.64 193.90
C ARG A 455 -66.26 82.98 193.20
N LEU A 456 -67.12 82.28 193.96
CA LEU A 456 -68.43 81.79 193.48
C LEU A 456 -69.53 82.84 193.55
N ASP A 457 -69.48 83.75 194.53
CA ASP A 457 -70.42 84.89 194.62
C ASP A 457 -70.25 85.87 193.45
N GLU A 458 -69.00 86.10 193.00
CA GLU A 458 -68.66 86.85 191.77
C GLU A 458 -69.27 86.23 190.49
N LEU A 459 -69.62 84.93 190.53
CA LEU A 459 -70.23 84.18 189.42
C LEU A 459 -71.75 84.06 189.55
N LYS A 460 -72.30 83.94 190.78
CA LYS A 460 -73.76 83.99 191.01
C LYS A 460 -74.35 85.31 190.51
N ALA A 461 -73.61 86.41 190.72
CA ALA A 461 -73.93 87.75 190.23
C ALA A 461 -73.89 87.90 188.69
N ARG A 462 -73.46 86.88 187.94
CA ARG A 462 -73.43 86.88 186.47
C ARG A 462 -74.38 85.87 185.84
N TYR A 463 -74.45 84.66 186.39
CA TYR A 463 -75.04 83.52 185.68
C TYR A 463 -76.36 83.01 186.27
N GLY A 464 -76.71 83.30 187.53
CA GLY A 464 -78.09 83.09 188.04
C GLY A 464 -78.69 81.69 187.79
N ASN A 465 -79.67 81.59 186.88
CA ASN A 465 -80.35 80.35 186.44
C ASN A 465 -79.76 79.74 185.16
N ASP A 466 -78.64 80.30 184.71
CA ASP A 466 -77.73 79.77 183.70
C ASP A 466 -76.38 79.34 184.30
N LEU A 467 -76.24 79.35 185.63
CA LEU A 467 -75.07 78.83 186.33
C LEU A 467 -75.17 77.31 186.49
N TYR A 468 -74.17 76.58 186.00
CA TYR A 468 -74.01 75.14 186.14
C TYR A 468 -72.70 74.87 186.88
N VAL A 469 -72.75 74.28 188.08
CA VAL A 469 -71.53 74.06 188.88
C VAL A 469 -71.12 72.60 188.87
N ARG A 470 -69.81 72.33 188.70
CA ARG A 470 -69.25 70.98 188.65
C ARG A 470 -68.30 70.76 189.83
N VAL A 471 -68.71 69.91 190.76
CA VAL A 471 -67.90 69.51 191.92
C VAL A 471 -67.15 68.21 191.62
N ILE A 472 -65.90 68.10 192.10
CA ILE A 472 -64.96 67.01 191.79
C ILE A 472 -64.30 66.50 193.07
N ILE A 473 -64.40 65.20 193.33
CA ILE A 473 -63.89 64.55 194.56
C ILE A 473 -63.16 63.25 194.18
N PRO A 474 -61.86 63.08 194.50
CA PRO A 474 -61.09 61.87 194.12
C PRO A 474 -61.27 60.65 195.05
N ASP A 475 -61.08 59.44 194.51
CA ASP A 475 -61.12 58.18 195.27
C ASP A 475 -60.12 58.12 196.44
N ASN A 476 -58.91 58.63 196.20
CA ASN A 476 -57.79 58.59 197.16
C ASN A 476 -57.85 59.69 198.22
N SER A 477 -59.00 60.38 198.36
CA SER A 477 -59.11 61.65 199.08
C SER A 477 -59.07 61.55 200.61
N GLY A 478 -59.19 60.36 201.21
CA GLY A 478 -59.29 60.22 202.67
C GLY A 478 -60.53 60.88 203.31
N LEU A 479 -61.41 61.49 202.51
CA LEU A 479 -62.72 61.94 202.91
C LEU A 479 -63.60 60.71 203.15
N SER A 480 -64.27 60.68 204.29
CA SER A 480 -65.45 59.84 204.46
C SER A 480 -66.55 60.30 203.48
N TYR A 481 -67.48 59.41 203.15
CA TYR A 481 -68.66 59.75 202.35
C TYR A 481 -69.41 60.98 202.91
N ASN A 482 -69.43 61.12 204.24
CA ASN A 482 -70.05 62.22 204.97
C ASN A 482 -69.38 63.58 204.68
N GLU A 483 -68.06 63.62 204.46
CA GLU A 483 -67.34 64.87 204.19
C GLU A 483 -67.41 65.25 202.70
N ALA A 484 -67.43 64.26 201.81
CA ALA A 484 -67.57 64.47 200.36
C ALA A 484 -68.95 65.01 199.96
N TRP A 485 -70.01 64.49 200.58
CA TRP A 485 -71.39 64.85 200.24
C TRP A 485 -71.75 66.27 200.68
N ASP A 486 -71.42 66.65 201.92
CA ASP A 486 -71.74 67.97 202.48
C ASP A 486 -71.16 69.12 201.65
N PHE A 487 -69.89 69.02 201.23
CA PHE A 487 -69.24 70.02 200.37
C PHE A 487 -69.96 70.21 199.03
N THR A 488 -70.48 69.13 198.45
CA THR A 488 -71.14 69.16 197.14
C THR A 488 -72.50 69.86 197.22
N ASN A 489 -73.25 69.65 198.30
CA ASN A 489 -74.63 70.12 198.41
C ASN A 489 -74.72 71.62 198.72
N ASP A 490 -73.82 72.21 199.51
CA ASP A 490 -73.73 73.67 199.70
C ASP A 490 -73.42 74.40 198.37
N VAL A 491 -72.50 73.84 197.57
CA VAL A 491 -72.12 74.41 196.27
C VAL A 491 -73.23 74.26 195.21
N LEU A 492 -73.93 73.13 195.13
CA LEU A 492 -75.01 72.99 194.14
C LEU A 492 -76.28 73.76 194.55
N SER A 493 -76.74 73.67 195.81
CA SER A 493 -78.01 74.26 196.24
C SER A 493 -78.04 75.79 196.16
N ARG A 494 -76.90 76.45 196.40
CA ARG A 494 -76.80 77.93 196.34
C ARG A 494 -76.53 78.44 194.92
N TYR A 495 -75.94 77.63 194.04
CA TYR A 495 -75.42 78.11 192.76
C TYR A 495 -76.07 77.48 191.49
N ASP A 496 -76.50 76.21 191.46
CA ASP A 496 -77.06 75.50 190.27
C ASP A 496 -78.54 75.85 189.94
N TYR A 497 -78.96 75.62 188.69
CA TYR A 497 -80.28 76.04 188.20
C TYR A 497 -81.39 74.98 188.26
N TYR A 498 -81.10 73.71 187.96
CA TYR A 498 -82.15 72.72 187.66
C TYR A 498 -82.96 72.30 188.87
N TYR A 499 -82.37 72.38 190.07
CA TYR A 499 -83.03 72.05 191.33
C TYR A 499 -84.04 73.12 191.80
N GLN A 500 -84.34 74.13 190.97
CA GLN A 500 -85.38 75.15 191.20
C GLN A 500 -86.78 74.71 190.72
N THR A 501 -87.10 73.41 190.79
CA THR A 501 -88.36 72.73 190.37
C THR A 501 -88.71 72.79 188.87
N ALA A 502 -89.33 71.79 188.23
CA ALA A 502 -90.07 70.59 188.66
C ALA A 502 -91.43 70.85 189.36
N GLY A 503 -92.38 71.48 188.66
CA GLY A 503 -93.73 71.70 189.17
C GLY A 503 -94.81 71.86 188.10
N ARG A 504 -95.94 71.19 188.32
CA ARG A 504 -97.26 71.31 187.66
C ARG A 504 -97.40 70.94 186.18
N GLU A 505 -98.08 69.81 185.98
CA GLU A 505 -99.16 69.71 184.99
C GLU A 505 -100.25 70.79 185.24
N PRO A 506 -100.90 71.29 184.19
CA PRO A 506 -102.26 71.83 184.29
C PRO A 506 -103.23 71.10 183.34
N GLY A 507 -104.32 70.56 183.91
CA GLY A 507 -105.51 70.11 183.17
C GLY A 507 -106.58 71.20 183.06
N ALA A 508 -107.84 70.79 182.81
CA ALA A 508 -108.95 71.68 182.41
C ALA A 508 -108.71 72.32 181.01
N GLU A 509 -109.63 73.00 180.34
CA GLU A 509 -111.02 73.42 180.65
C GLU A 509 -112.02 72.66 179.75
N ALA A 510 -113.35 72.56 179.95
CA ALA A 510 -114.33 72.97 180.96
C ALA A 510 -115.50 73.79 180.36
N VAL A 511 -116.59 73.08 180.05
CA VAL A 511 -117.98 73.53 179.88
C VAL A 511 -118.83 72.31 180.30
N GLU A 512 -119.81 72.36 181.20
CA GLU A 512 -120.34 73.47 182.02
C GLU A 512 -120.46 73.00 183.49
#